data_AF-K2CV54-F1
#
_entry.id   AF-K2CV54-F1
#
_cell.length_a   1.000
_cell.length_b   1.000
_cell.length_c   1.000
_cell.angle_alpha   90.00
_cell.angle_beta   90.00
_cell.angle_gamma   90.00
#
_symmetry.space_group_name_H-M   'P 1'
#
loop_
_entity.id
_entity.type
_entity.pdbx_description
1 polymer ?
#
loop_
_entity_poly.entity_id
_entity_poly.type
_entity_poly.pdbx_seq_one_letter_code
_entity_poly.pdbx_strand_id
1 'polypeptide(L)'
;MKLFTNTDNQEVQDKTSLESYSHYLSNTNVIAQEALTDYLFKVKDKFTNAYNFITNQYTDKIVQDIVSNKFETLSKIKRINFTNIREHITSKPENFNGKFVEYTLDLINSNNVMLTEVETTLNNLKMSIASFINDYDDKKLNTLYGSEYFKKTEKLLEVHTKAIAVYFPINNGNTKVKFKDILKSLHDVDALYKDIEILDKNANLSRLNYIAKMAKDCSELVDVIIEQNKNGNISLKNDDFKKQLTEAIYIAAREVEFVSALYANTVYFYGSFKNVLDDLNKLSDM
;
A
#
# COMPACT_ATOMS: atom_id res chain seq x y z
N MET A 1 -11.45 -0.90 15.92
CA MET A 1 -11.91 -0.87 14.52
C MET A 1 -11.07 -1.88 13.78
N LYS A 2 -11.69 -2.96 13.31
CA LYS A 2 -11.03 -4.21 12.88
C LYS A 2 -10.49 -4.03 11.46
N LEU A 3 -9.17 -3.93 11.31
CA LEU A 3 -8.52 -3.98 9.99
C LEU A 3 -7.83 -5.31 9.68
N PHE A 4 -8.10 -6.32 10.51
CA PHE A 4 -8.01 -7.74 10.14
C PHE A 4 -9.02 -8.55 10.97
N THR A 5 -10.32 -8.44 10.70
CA THR A 5 -11.20 -9.57 11.08
C THR A 5 -12.16 -9.91 9.95
N ASN A 6 -12.11 -11.19 9.59
CA ASN A 6 -12.90 -11.92 8.61
C ASN A 6 -12.53 -11.67 7.15
N THR A 7 -11.47 -12.34 6.77
CA THR A 7 -11.45 -13.13 5.54
C THR A 7 -10.76 -14.50 5.74
N ASP A 8 -10.53 -15.01 6.96
CA ASP A 8 -9.81 -16.30 7.15
C ASP A 8 -10.59 -17.59 6.78
N ASN A 9 -11.64 -17.49 5.97
CA ASN A 9 -12.11 -18.57 5.08
C ASN A 9 -12.62 -18.04 3.72
N GLN A 10 -12.40 -16.75 3.42
CA GLN A 10 -12.75 -16.08 2.16
C GLN A 10 -11.52 -15.45 1.46
N GLU A 11 -10.37 -15.24 2.12
CA GLU A 11 -9.14 -14.67 1.55
C GLU A 11 -8.35 -15.70 0.72
N VAL A 12 -8.55 -16.98 1.01
CA VAL A 12 -8.13 -18.06 0.11
C VAL A 12 -9.10 -18.20 -1.06
N GLN A 13 -10.31 -17.61 -1.00
CA GLN A 13 -11.27 -17.59 -2.10
C GLN A 13 -11.22 -16.31 -2.97
N ASP A 14 -10.81 -15.16 -2.40
CA ASP A 14 -10.81 -13.87 -3.12
C ASP A 14 -9.49 -13.55 -3.83
N LYS A 15 -8.34 -13.97 -3.26
CA LYS A 15 -7.10 -14.05 -4.05
C LYS A 15 -7.30 -14.97 -5.25
N THR A 16 -8.04 -16.07 -5.08
CA THR A 16 -8.42 -16.98 -6.16
C THR A 16 -9.58 -16.49 -7.04
N SER A 17 -10.09 -15.26 -6.93
CA SER A 17 -11.12 -14.77 -7.88
C SER A 17 -10.54 -13.76 -8.87
N LEU A 18 -9.77 -12.77 -8.40
CA LEU A 18 -9.09 -11.79 -9.26
C LEU A 18 -7.81 -12.34 -9.89
N GLU A 19 -6.97 -13.06 -9.13
CA GLU A 19 -5.75 -13.68 -9.69
C GLU A 19 -6.12 -14.84 -10.61
N SER A 20 -7.16 -15.63 -10.27
CA SER A 20 -7.69 -16.66 -11.18
C SER A 20 -8.34 -16.06 -12.43
N TYR A 21 -8.95 -14.88 -12.34
CA TYR A 21 -9.46 -14.21 -13.54
C TYR A 21 -8.33 -13.63 -14.40
N SER A 22 -7.29 -13.06 -13.79
CA SER A 22 -6.08 -12.65 -14.50
C SER A 22 -5.41 -13.84 -15.21
N HIS A 23 -5.34 -14.98 -14.52
CA HIS A 23 -4.87 -16.25 -15.08
C HIS A 23 -5.80 -16.76 -16.18
N TYR A 24 -7.12 -16.62 -16.05
CA TYR A 24 -8.10 -16.94 -17.09
C TYR A 24 -7.89 -16.07 -18.33
N LEU A 25 -7.81 -14.74 -18.19
CA LEU A 25 -7.53 -13.80 -19.29
C LEU A 25 -6.23 -14.13 -20.02
N SER A 26 -5.21 -14.55 -19.27
CA SER A 26 -3.90 -14.94 -19.82
C SER A 26 -3.98 -16.19 -20.69
N ASN A 27 -4.98 -17.05 -20.48
CA ASN A 27 -5.08 -18.38 -21.10
C ASN A 27 -6.28 -18.54 -22.06
N THR A 28 -7.14 -17.53 -22.23
CA THR A 28 -8.28 -17.62 -23.15
C THR A 28 -8.01 -16.89 -24.46
N ASN A 29 -8.54 -17.41 -25.57
CA ASN A 29 -8.45 -16.73 -26.88
C ASN A 29 -9.58 -15.71 -27.11
N VAL A 30 -10.67 -15.81 -26.34
CA VAL A 30 -11.84 -14.93 -26.43
C VAL A 30 -12.20 -14.46 -25.03
N ILE A 31 -12.44 -13.16 -24.89
CA ILE A 31 -12.89 -12.56 -23.63
C ILE A 31 -14.40 -12.29 -23.73
N ALA A 32 -15.18 -12.99 -22.90
CA ALA A 32 -16.62 -12.74 -22.81
C ALA A 32 -16.90 -11.35 -22.23
N GLN A 33 -17.86 -10.64 -22.81
CA GLN A 33 -18.22 -9.27 -22.46
C GLN A 33 -18.66 -9.12 -21.00
N GLU A 34 -19.49 -10.04 -20.50
CA GLU A 34 -19.95 -10.07 -19.11
C GLU A 34 -18.78 -10.28 -18.15
N ALA A 35 -17.92 -11.26 -18.44
CA ALA A 35 -16.77 -11.59 -17.62
C ALA A 35 -15.78 -10.42 -17.51
N LEU A 36 -15.50 -9.71 -18.61
CA LEU A 36 -14.66 -8.51 -18.60
C LEU A 36 -15.27 -7.40 -17.75
N THR A 37 -16.58 -7.20 -17.85
CA THR A 37 -17.31 -6.20 -17.08
C THR A 37 -17.18 -6.46 -15.57
N ASP A 38 -17.47 -7.68 -15.14
CA ASP A 38 -17.42 -8.06 -13.72
C ASP A 38 -16.01 -7.91 -13.15
N TYR A 39 -15.00 -8.28 -13.93
CA TYR A 39 -13.60 -8.09 -13.54
C TYR A 39 -13.24 -6.61 -13.37
N LEU A 40 -13.57 -5.77 -14.36
CA LEU A 40 -13.26 -4.35 -14.31
C LEU A 40 -13.94 -3.66 -13.13
N PHE A 41 -15.16 -4.07 -12.76
CA PHE A 41 -15.80 -3.59 -11.52
C PHE A 41 -14.97 -3.93 -10.27
N LYS A 42 -14.54 -5.18 -10.11
CA LYS A 42 -13.71 -5.58 -8.96
C LYS A 42 -12.38 -4.82 -8.89
N VAL A 43 -11.76 -4.54 -10.04
CA VAL A 43 -10.50 -3.80 -10.10
C VAL A 43 -10.72 -2.31 -9.82
N LYS A 44 -11.81 -1.73 -10.32
CA LYS A 44 -12.23 -0.35 -10.01
C LYS A 44 -12.39 -0.12 -8.50
N ASP A 45 -12.96 -1.09 -7.79
CA ASP A 45 -13.15 -0.98 -6.33
C ASP A 45 -11.83 -0.76 -5.59
N LYS A 46 -10.71 -1.32 -6.07
CA LYS A 46 -9.38 -1.08 -5.47
C LYS A 46 -8.95 0.38 -5.56
N PHE A 47 -9.14 1.04 -6.71
CA PHE A 47 -8.88 2.47 -6.86
C PHE A 47 -9.77 3.31 -5.92
N THR A 48 -11.06 2.98 -5.88
CA THR A 48 -12.04 3.70 -5.05
C THR A 48 -11.74 3.55 -3.56
N ASN A 49 -11.42 2.33 -3.11
CA ASN A 49 -11.09 2.04 -1.72
C ASN A 49 -9.81 2.75 -1.28
N ALA A 50 -8.78 2.76 -2.12
CA ALA A 50 -7.54 3.47 -1.82
C ALA A 50 -7.74 4.99 -1.78
N TYR A 51 -8.50 5.56 -2.72
CA TYR A 51 -8.89 6.97 -2.68
C TYR A 51 -9.58 7.31 -1.35
N ASN A 52 -10.64 6.58 -1.01
CA ASN A 52 -11.41 6.80 0.21
C ASN A 52 -10.54 6.64 1.46
N PHE A 53 -9.64 5.66 1.49
CA PHE A 53 -8.75 5.45 2.63
C PHE A 53 -7.81 6.64 2.81
N ILE A 54 -7.12 7.05 1.75
CA ILE A 54 -6.14 8.15 1.81
C ILE A 54 -6.81 9.46 2.21
N THR A 55 -7.97 9.80 1.64
CA THR A 55 -8.63 11.08 1.91
C THR A 55 -9.29 11.17 3.28
N ASN A 56 -9.61 10.03 3.92
CA ASN A 56 -10.32 9.99 5.19
C ASN A 56 -9.39 9.84 6.42
N GLN A 57 -8.09 9.59 6.24
CA GLN A 57 -7.15 9.40 7.34
C GLN A 57 -6.44 10.71 7.71
N TYR A 58 -6.70 11.20 8.93
CA TYR A 58 -6.03 12.37 9.54
C TYR A 58 -4.86 11.92 10.42
N THR A 59 -3.63 12.33 10.09
CA THR A 59 -2.40 11.84 10.73
C THR A 59 -1.52 12.92 11.34
N ASP A 60 -1.68 14.19 10.95
CA ASP A 60 -0.81 15.31 11.37
C ASP A 60 -0.65 15.45 12.89
N LYS A 61 -1.72 15.18 13.66
CA LYS A 61 -1.69 15.33 15.11
C LYS A 61 -0.79 14.29 15.80
N ILE A 62 -0.75 13.04 15.30
CA ILE A 62 0.01 11.97 15.95
C ILE A 62 1.52 12.19 15.75
N VAL A 63 1.93 12.63 14.56
CA VAL A 63 3.35 12.91 14.28
C VAL A 63 3.85 14.10 15.10
N GLN A 64 3.08 15.18 15.15
CA GLN A 64 3.43 16.36 15.96
C GLN A 64 3.57 15.99 17.45
N ASP A 65 2.65 15.18 17.99
CA ASP A 65 2.74 14.69 19.37
C ASP A 65 4.03 13.91 19.64
N ILE A 66 4.45 13.05 18.68
CA ILE A 66 5.67 12.24 18.81
C ILE A 66 6.91 13.13 18.75
N VAL A 67 7.05 13.93 17.70
CA VAL A 67 8.28 14.67 17.39
C VAL A 67 8.50 15.84 18.37
N SER A 68 7.44 16.48 18.86
CA SER A 68 7.54 17.64 19.76
C SER A 68 8.24 17.31 21.09
N ASN A 69 8.08 16.09 21.60
CA ASN A 69 8.64 15.66 22.89
C ASN A 69 9.99 14.90 22.77
N LYS A 70 10.62 14.95 21.58
CA LYS A 70 11.85 14.19 21.27
C LYS A 70 12.98 14.43 22.28
N PHE A 71 13.38 15.70 22.49
CA PHE A 71 14.53 16.01 23.35
C PHE A 71 14.32 15.64 24.81
N GLU A 72 13.11 15.86 25.34
CA GLU A 72 12.75 15.49 26.70
C GLU A 72 12.78 13.96 26.87
N THR A 73 12.11 13.24 25.97
CA THR A 73 12.04 11.77 26.01
C THR A 73 13.43 11.15 25.90
N LEU A 74 14.25 11.61 24.94
CA LEU A 74 15.63 11.14 24.79
C LEU A 74 16.51 11.43 26.03
N SER A 75 16.23 12.51 26.76
CA SER A 75 16.95 12.84 28.00
C SER A 75 16.52 11.92 29.16
N LYS A 76 15.24 11.59 29.23
CA LYS A 76 14.67 10.67 30.22
C LYS A 76 15.17 9.23 30.03
N ILE A 77 15.12 8.70 28.81
CA ILE A 77 15.50 7.30 28.54
C ILE A 77 17.00 7.02 28.79
N LYS A 78 17.87 8.03 28.73
CA LYS A 78 19.30 7.87 29.06
C LYS A 78 19.55 7.40 30.49
N ARG A 79 18.58 7.60 31.38
CA ARG A 79 18.64 7.18 32.79
C ARG A 79 18.18 5.74 33.01
N ILE A 80 17.55 5.13 32.00
CA ILE A 80 16.98 3.79 32.09
C ILE A 80 18.04 2.75 31.68
N ASN A 81 18.20 1.70 32.49
CA ASN A 81 18.96 0.53 32.06
C ASN A 81 18.04 -0.42 31.28
N PHE A 82 18.30 -0.59 29.98
CA PHE A 82 17.49 -1.45 29.12
C PHE A 82 17.36 -2.88 29.65
N THR A 83 18.40 -3.41 30.31
CA THR A 83 18.38 -4.76 30.89
C THR A 83 17.25 -4.94 31.92
N ASN A 84 16.91 -3.87 32.65
CA ASN A 84 15.89 -3.90 33.70
C ASN A 84 14.47 -3.84 33.12
N ILE A 85 14.31 -3.21 31.95
CA ILE A 85 12.99 -2.99 31.34
C ILE A 85 12.71 -3.89 30.14
N ARG A 86 13.68 -4.70 29.68
CA ARG A 86 13.58 -5.51 28.45
C ARG A 86 12.37 -6.46 28.41
N GLU A 87 11.87 -6.90 29.57
CA GLU A 87 10.70 -7.78 29.70
C GLU A 87 9.37 -7.03 29.89
N HIS A 88 9.41 -5.69 30.01
CA HIS A 88 8.22 -4.85 30.12
C HIS A 88 7.36 -4.99 28.86
N ILE A 89 6.05 -5.08 29.06
CA ILE A 89 5.06 -5.26 27.99
C ILE A 89 4.62 -3.89 27.48
N THR A 90 4.63 -3.71 26.18
CA THR A 90 4.15 -2.52 25.49
C THR A 90 3.29 -2.91 24.28
N SER A 91 2.86 -1.91 23.52
CA SER A 91 2.03 -2.07 22.33
C SER A 91 2.87 -2.17 21.05
N LYS A 92 2.38 -2.96 20.09
CA LYS A 92 2.86 -3.04 18.71
C LYS A 92 1.68 -3.02 17.74
N PRO A 93 1.93 -2.78 16.43
CA PRO A 93 0.89 -2.98 15.43
C PRO A 93 0.36 -4.42 15.50
N GLU A 94 -0.92 -4.58 15.18
CA GLU A 94 -1.57 -5.89 15.13
C GLU A 94 -0.77 -6.82 14.21
N ASN A 95 -0.55 -8.07 14.64
CA ASN A 95 0.20 -9.09 13.88
C ASN A 95 1.68 -8.81 13.61
N PHE A 96 2.21 -7.67 14.06
CA PHE A 96 3.60 -7.30 13.84
C PHE A 96 4.58 -8.29 14.49
N ASN A 97 5.63 -8.66 13.76
CA ASN A 97 6.75 -9.45 14.23
C ASN A 97 8.06 -8.92 13.62
N GLY A 98 9.03 -8.53 14.45
CA GLY A 98 10.30 -7.99 14.00
C GLY A 98 10.79 -6.84 14.88
N LYS A 99 11.87 -6.19 14.45
CA LYS A 99 12.39 -4.98 15.13
C LYS A 99 11.82 -3.74 14.47
N PHE A 100 11.49 -2.74 15.30
CA PHE A 100 10.94 -1.48 14.80
C PHE A 100 11.93 -0.78 13.86
N VAL A 101 13.23 -0.73 14.20
CA VAL A 101 14.23 -0.06 13.35
C VAL A 101 14.38 -0.74 11.98
N GLU A 102 14.36 -2.06 11.93
CA GLU A 102 14.45 -2.81 10.66
C GLU A 102 13.20 -2.55 9.81
N TYR A 103 12.03 -2.63 10.45
CA TYR A 103 10.75 -2.37 9.80
C TYR A 103 10.64 -0.94 9.27
N THR A 104 11.04 0.09 10.04
CA THR A 104 10.94 1.48 9.59
C THR A 104 11.86 1.76 8.40
N LEU A 105 13.04 1.13 8.34
CA LEU A 105 13.93 1.24 7.18
C LEU A 105 13.31 0.63 5.92
N ASP A 106 12.73 -0.58 6.02
CA ASP A 106 12.04 -1.22 4.88
C ASP A 106 10.79 -0.44 4.45
N LEU A 107 10.07 0.15 5.42
CA LEU A 107 8.93 1.01 5.17
C LEU A 107 9.32 2.32 4.49
N ILE A 108 10.41 2.96 4.90
CA ILE A 108 10.97 4.15 4.24
C ILE A 108 11.36 3.83 2.80
N ASN A 109 12.10 2.75 2.59
CA ASN A 109 12.54 2.33 1.27
C ASN A 109 11.34 2.07 0.35
N SER A 110 10.33 1.34 0.85
CA SER A 110 9.13 1.04 0.07
C SER A 110 8.28 2.28 -0.20
N ASN A 111 8.11 3.19 0.77
CA ASN A 111 7.41 4.45 0.56
C ASN A 111 8.11 5.31 -0.51
N ASN A 112 9.43 5.47 -0.43
CA ASN A 112 10.20 6.27 -1.38
C ASN A 112 10.01 5.81 -2.82
N VAL A 113 10.16 4.50 -3.03
CA VAL A 113 10.09 3.89 -4.36
C VAL A 113 8.65 3.90 -4.87
N MET A 114 7.71 3.37 -4.11
CA MET A 114 6.34 3.14 -4.59
C MET A 114 5.52 4.42 -4.73
N LEU A 115 5.74 5.44 -3.88
CA LEU A 115 5.05 6.74 -4.06
C LEU A 115 5.49 7.44 -5.35
N THR A 116 6.71 7.18 -5.82
CA THR A 116 7.22 7.78 -7.06
C THR A 116 6.78 6.97 -8.28
N GLU A 117 6.82 5.65 -8.19
CA GLU A 117 6.39 4.76 -9.26
C GLU A 117 4.88 4.91 -9.54
N VAL A 118 4.04 4.94 -8.50
CA VAL A 118 2.58 4.95 -8.67
C VAL A 118 2.06 6.16 -9.47
N GLU A 119 2.68 7.33 -9.31
CA GLU A 119 2.33 8.52 -10.08
C GLU A 119 2.59 8.30 -11.58
N THR A 120 3.74 7.69 -11.90
CA THR A 120 4.13 7.34 -13.27
C THR A 120 3.19 6.28 -13.84
N THR A 121 2.89 5.23 -13.06
CA THR A 121 2.00 4.15 -13.46
C THR A 121 0.59 4.65 -13.75
N LEU A 122 0.03 5.51 -12.90
CA LEU A 122 -1.31 6.08 -13.09
C LEU A 122 -1.36 6.96 -14.33
N ASN A 123 -0.33 7.76 -14.61
CA ASN A 123 -0.26 8.54 -15.85
C ASN A 123 -0.18 7.65 -17.10
N ASN A 124 0.67 6.62 -17.06
CA ASN A 124 0.78 5.64 -18.14
C ASN A 124 -0.54 4.88 -18.37
N LEU A 125 -1.26 4.56 -17.29
CA LEU A 125 -2.56 3.93 -17.37
C LEU A 125 -3.59 4.85 -18.04
N LYS A 126 -3.69 6.12 -17.62
CA LYS A 126 -4.60 7.10 -18.25
C LYS A 126 -4.38 7.19 -19.76
N MET A 127 -3.12 7.28 -20.19
CA MET A 127 -2.77 7.30 -21.61
C MET A 127 -3.16 6.01 -22.33
N SER A 128 -2.97 4.85 -21.67
CA SER A 128 -3.34 3.54 -22.23
C SER A 128 -4.86 3.41 -22.42
N ILE A 129 -5.65 3.83 -21.43
CA ILE A 129 -7.12 3.82 -21.50
C ILE A 129 -7.60 4.81 -22.58
N ALA A 130 -7.06 6.03 -22.62
CA ALA A 130 -7.44 7.03 -23.62
C ALA A 130 -7.11 6.58 -25.05
N SER A 131 -5.96 5.92 -25.24
CA SER A 131 -5.57 5.37 -26.54
C SER A 131 -6.51 4.23 -26.97
N PHE A 132 -6.89 3.37 -26.03
CA PHE A 132 -7.82 2.28 -26.27
C PHE A 132 -9.22 2.77 -26.66
N ILE A 133 -9.72 3.83 -26.01
CA ILE A 133 -11.04 4.41 -26.30
C ILE A 133 -11.05 5.12 -27.67
N ASN A 134 -10.03 5.92 -27.99
CA ASN A 134 -10.07 6.84 -29.14
C ASN A 134 -9.56 6.26 -30.47
N ASP A 135 -9.23 4.97 -30.56
CA ASP A 135 -8.63 4.36 -31.77
C ASP A 135 -7.48 5.20 -32.34
N TYR A 136 -6.56 5.62 -31.46
CA TYR A 136 -5.47 6.52 -31.82
C TYR A 136 -4.42 5.78 -32.69
N ASP A 137 -4.75 5.62 -33.96
CA ASP A 137 -4.01 5.12 -35.14
C ASP A 137 -3.34 3.73 -35.01
N ASP A 138 -3.95 2.74 -35.67
CA ASP A 138 -3.47 1.36 -35.89
C ASP A 138 -2.06 1.25 -36.50
N LYS A 139 -1.47 2.36 -36.98
CA LYS A 139 -0.14 2.41 -37.60
C LYS A 139 1.02 2.79 -36.67
N LYS A 140 0.83 2.89 -35.35
CA LYS A 140 1.95 2.77 -34.40
C LYS A 140 2.14 1.31 -33.99
N LEU A 141 2.71 0.54 -34.92
CA LEU A 141 3.09 -0.87 -34.83
C LEU A 141 4.11 -1.23 -33.73
N ASN A 142 4.23 -0.42 -32.68
CA ASN A 142 4.86 -0.76 -31.41
C ASN A 142 3.87 -0.38 -30.31
N THR A 143 2.85 -1.24 -30.16
CA THR A 143 2.31 -1.82 -28.92
C THR A 143 2.40 -0.95 -27.67
N LEU A 144 1.29 -0.80 -26.94
CA LEU A 144 1.23 -0.38 -25.53
C LEU A 144 2.62 -0.05 -24.96
N TYR A 145 2.96 1.22 -24.77
CA TYR A 145 4.17 1.66 -24.04
C TYR A 145 4.29 1.03 -22.63
N GLY A 146 3.34 0.19 -22.24
CA GLY A 146 3.11 -0.33 -20.93
C GLY A 146 3.44 -1.80 -20.72
N SER A 147 3.36 -2.74 -21.67
CA SER A 147 3.33 -4.16 -21.23
C SER A 147 4.62 -4.57 -20.51
N GLU A 148 5.78 -4.15 -21.02
CA GLU A 148 7.06 -4.29 -20.31
C GLU A 148 7.19 -3.38 -19.09
N TYR A 149 6.63 -2.17 -19.15
CA TYR A 149 6.63 -1.22 -18.03
C TYR A 149 5.81 -1.78 -16.86
N PHE A 150 4.53 -2.10 -17.05
CA PHE A 150 3.63 -2.70 -16.07
C PHE A 150 4.17 -4.04 -15.57
N LYS A 151 4.81 -4.87 -16.40
CA LYS A 151 5.53 -6.07 -15.90
C LYS A 151 6.71 -5.73 -14.99
N LYS A 152 7.43 -4.64 -15.25
CA LYS A 152 8.47 -4.14 -14.32
C LYS A 152 7.84 -3.61 -13.03
N THR A 153 6.74 -2.85 -13.13
CA THR A 153 5.97 -2.36 -11.99
C THR A 153 5.43 -3.51 -11.15
N GLU A 154 4.92 -4.58 -11.75
CA GLU A 154 4.45 -5.77 -11.03
C GLU A 154 5.60 -6.45 -10.26
N LYS A 155 6.76 -6.63 -10.90
CA LYS A 155 7.95 -7.18 -10.22
C LYS A 155 8.41 -6.29 -9.07
N LEU A 156 8.39 -4.97 -9.27
CA LEU A 156 8.74 -4.00 -8.23
C LEU A 156 7.77 -4.09 -7.05
N LEU A 157 6.48 -4.12 -7.35
CA LEU A 157 5.41 -4.31 -6.37
C LEU A 157 5.58 -5.60 -5.58
N GLU A 158 5.89 -6.72 -6.24
CA GLU A 158 6.14 -7.99 -5.55
C GLU A 158 7.33 -7.93 -4.59
N VAL A 159 8.43 -7.28 -5.01
CA VAL A 159 9.63 -7.12 -4.16
C VAL A 159 9.27 -6.35 -2.89
N HIS A 160 8.61 -5.19 -3.02
CA HIS A 160 8.27 -4.37 -1.87
C HIS A 160 7.13 -4.98 -1.02
N THR A 161 6.17 -5.65 -1.65
CA THR A 161 5.13 -6.39 -0.91
C THR A 161 5.76 -7.47 -0.03
N LYS A 162 6.70 -8.25 -0.58
CA LYS A 162 7.44 -9.27 0.19
C LYS A 162 8.26 -8.64 1.31
N ALA A 163 8.94 -7.53 1.04
CA ALA A 163 9.75 -6.82 2.04
C ALA A 163 8.92 -6.35 3.25
N ILE A 164 7.66 -5.96 3.05
CA ILE A 164 6.78 -5.55 4.17
C ILE A 164 6.05 -6.75 4.80
N ALA A 165 5.66 -7.74 4.00
CA ALA A 165 4.86 -8.89 4.46
C ALA A 165 5.58 -9.75 5.51
N VAL A 166 6.92 -9.80 5.51
CA VAL A 166 7.69 -10.55 6.52
C VAL A 166 7.41 -10.10 7.95
N TYR A 167 6.99 -8.85 8.14
CA TYR A 167 6.65 -8.29 9.45
C TYR A 167 5.23 -8.62 9.92
N PHE A 168 4.37 -9.18 9.04
CA PHE A 168 2.98 -9.49 9.35
C PHE A 168 2.62 -10.93 8.90
N PRO A 169 3.31 -11.97 9.39
CA PRO A 169 3.23 -13.32 8.83
C PRO A 169 1.97 -14.10 9.22
N ILE A 170 1.32 -13.77 10.35
CA ILE A 170 0.19 -14.51 10.91
C ILE A 170 -0.81 -13.54 11.52
N ASN A 171 -2.08 -13.68 11.14
CA ASN A 171 -3.18 -12.97 11.77
C ASN A 171 -3.58 -13.63 13.08
N ASN A 172 -3.10 -13.11 14.21
CA ASN A 172 -3.42 -13.60 15.55
C ASN A 172 -4.05 -12.52 16.45
N GLY A 173 -4.25 -11.31 15.94
CA GLY A 173 -4.84 -10.18 16.67
C GLY A 173 -3.97 -9.65 17.82
N ASN A 174 -2.73 -10.12 17.97
CA ASN A 174 -1.89 -9.75 19.10
C ASN A 174 -1.29 -8.36 18.90
N THR A 175 -1.58 -7.46 19.85
CA THR A 175 -1.08 -6.08 19.91
C THR A 175 -0.10 -5.83 21.05
N LYS A 176 0.22 -6.84 21.87
CA LYS A 176 1.13 -6.73 23.01
C LYS A 176 2.44 -7.46 22.77
N VAL A 177 3.53 -6.90 23.27
CA VAL A 177 4.88 -7.44 23.07
C VAL A 177 5.84 -6.95 24.14
N LYS A 178 6.95 -7.66 24.36
CA LYS A 178 8.02 -7.17 25.26
C LYS A 178 8.93 -6.20 24.53
N PHE A 179 9.51 -5.22 25.24
CA PHE A 179 10.44 -4.27 24.61
C PHE A 179 11.58 -4.96 23.86
N LYS A 180 12.19 -6.01 24.44
CA LYS A 180 13.29 -6.73 23.80
C LYS A 180 12.94 -7.31 22.43
N ASP A 181 11.66 -7.56 22.16
CA ASP A 181 11.21 -8.20 20.93
C ASP A 181 11.06 -7.17 19.81
N ILE A 182 10.83 -5.89 20.12
CA ILE A 182 10.69 -4.79 19.15
C ILE A 182 11.88 -3.81 19.11
N LEU A 183 12.65 -3.71 20.20
CA LEU A 183 13.86 -2.87 20.34
C LEU A 183 15.07 -3.76 20.67
N LYS A 184 16.21 -3.50 20.05
CA LYS A 184 17.51 -4.08 20.43
C LYS A 184 18.13 -3.36 21.61
N SER A 185 17.93 -2.04 21.69
CA SER A 185 18.46 -1.17 22.74
C SER A 185 17.63 0.11 22.88
N LEU A 186 17.94 0.95 23.87
CA LEU A 186 17.37 2.30 23.96
C LEU A 186 17.93 3.28 22.92
N HIS A 187 19.07 2.98 22.29
CA HIS A 187 19.59 3.79 21.19
C HIS A 187 18.69 3.73 19.95
N ASP A 188 17.93 2.64 19.81
CA ASP A 188 16.95 2.46 18.74
C ASP A 188 15.89 3.58 18.76
N VAL A 189 15.55 4.13 19.93
CA VAL A 189 14.55 5.21 20.06
C VAL A 189 14.97 6.48 19.30
N ASP A 190 16.25 6.86 19.36
CA ASP A 190 16.76 8.02 18.58
C ASP A 190 16.74 7.75 17.08
N ALA A 191 17.06 6.53 16.66
CA ALA A 191 16.95 6.13 15.25
C ALA A 191 15.49 6.19 14.77
N LEU A 192 14.56 5.66 15.56
CA LEU A 192 13.13 5.66 15.23
C LEU A 192 12.55 7.08 15.11
N TYR A 193 13.00 8.04 15.92
CA TYR A 193 12.62 9.44 15.72
C TYR A 193 13.05 9.98 14.36
N LYS A 194 14.28 9.68 13.92
CA LYS A 194 14.77 10.11 12.61
C LYS A 194 13.99 9.44 11.48
N ASP A 195 13.68 8.16 11.64
CA ASP A 195 12.91 7.40 10.66
C ASP A 195 11.48 7.95 10.52
N ILE A 196 10.83 8.33 11.63
CA ILE A 196 9.51 8.98 11.63
C ILE A 196 9.56 10.32 10.91
N GLU A 197 10.58 11.15 11.16
CA GLU A 197 10.77 12.42 10.45
C GLU A 197 10.96 12.22 8.94
N ILE A 198 11.58 11.13 8.51
CA ILE A 198 11.73 10.78 7.09
C ILE A 198 10.40 10.27 6.52
N LEU A 199 9.72 9.35 7.21
CA LEU A 199 8.43 8.81 6.79
C LEU A 199 7.38 9.90 6.63
N ASP A 200 7.31 10.86 7.56
CA ASP A 200 6.38 12.00 7.51
C ASP A 200 6.62 12.90 6.29
N LYS A 201 7.89 13.18 5.98
CA LYS A 201 8.26 13.94 4.77
C LYS A 201 7.88 13.20 3.49
N ASN A 202 8.07 11.89 3.46
CA ASN A 202 7.81 11.06 2.29
C ASN A 202 6.31 10.86 2.05
N ALA A 203 5.57 10.53 3.11
CA ALA A 203 4.13 10.31 3.12
C ALA A 203 3.36 11.62 3.37
N ASN A 204 3.83 12.73 2.80
CA ASN A 204 3.19 14.03 2.98
C ASN A 204 1.75 14.00 2.42
N LEU A 205 0.84 14.64 3.14
CA LEU A 205 -0.60 14.62 2.84
C LEU A 205 -0.93 15.18 1.45
N SER A 206 -0.21 16.20 0.98
CA SER A 206 -0.43 16.79 -0.34
C SER A 206 -0.13 15.80 -1.48
N ARG A 207 0.97 15.03 -1.36
CA ARG A 207 1.36 14.02 -2.34
C ARG A 207 0.39 12.84 -2.32
N LEU A 208 0.01 12.38 -1.13
CA LEU A 208 -0.98 11.31 -0.97
C LEU A 208 -2.35 11.73 -1.56
N ASN A 209 -2.80 12.96 -1.31
CA ASN A 209 -4.04 13.47 -1.89
C ASN A 209 -3.96 13.60 -3.43
N TYR A 210 -2.79 13.95 -3.96
CA TYR A 210 -2.55 13.96 -5.40
C TYR A 210 -2.68 12.55 -6.00
N ILE A 211 -2.02 11.55 -5.40
CA ILE A 211 -2.13 10.13 -5.81
C ILE A 211 -3.58 9.65 -5.70
N ALA A 212 -4.28 9.97 -4.61
CA ALA A 212 -5.68 9.62 -4.42
C ALA A 212 -6.56 10.20 -5.54
N LYS A 213 -6.37 11.47 -5.90
CA LYS A 213 -7.08 12.08 -7.04
C LYS A 213 -6.77 11.37 -8.35
N MET A 214 -5.51 11.04 -8.62
CA MET A 214 -5.14 10.31 -9.83
C MET A 214 -5.76 8.91 -9.89
N ALA A 215 -5.84 8.21 -8.74
CA ALA A 215 -6.50 6.92 -8.63
C ALA A 215 -8.00 7.04 -8.91
N LYS A 216 -8.65 8.08 -8.38
CA LYS A 216 -10.05 8.40 -8.68
C LYS A 216 -10.27 8.64 -10.17
N ASP A 217 -9.45 9.46 -10.81
CA ASP A 217 -9.53 9.71 -12.25
C ASP A 217 -9.39 8.40 -13.06
N CYS A 218 -8.50 7.49 -12.64
CA CYS A 218 -8.36 6.18 -13.29
C CYS A 218 -9.59 5.30 -13.07
N SER A 219 -10.19 5.32 -11.88
CA SER A 219 -11.46 4.64 -11.59
C SER A 219 -12.58 5.13 -12.51
N GLU A 220 -12.68 6.44 -12.73
CA GLU A 220 -13.67 7.04 -13.65
C GLU A 220 -13.42 6.63 -15.10
N LEU A 221 -12.15 6.52 -15.52
CA LEU A 221 -11.81 6.00 -16.85
C LEU A 221 -12.12 4.50 -17.01
N VAL A 222 -11.97 3.71 -15.95
CA VAL A 222 -12.40 2.29 -15.95
C VAL A 222 -13.91 2.18 -16.09
N ASP A 223 -14.69 3.08 -15.47
CA ASP A 223 -16.14 3.15 -15.70
C ASP A 223 -16.49 3.39 -17.17
N VAL A 224 -15.77 4.29 -17.84
CA VAL A 224 -15.96 4.53 -19.28
C VAL A 224 -15.69 3.24 -20.07
N ILE A 225 -14.64 2.48 -19.75
CA ILE A 225 -14.38 1.18 -20.41
C ILE A 225 -15.54 0.22 -20.17
N ILE A 226 -16.04 0.12 -18.94
CA ILE A 226 -17.18 -0.75 -18.60
C ILE A 226 -18.42 -0.37 -19.43
N GLU A 227 -18.73 0.93 -19.55
CA GLU A 227 -19.86 1.42 -20.35
C GLU A 227 -19.68 1.11 -21.84
N GLN A 228 -18.49 1.36 -22.39
CA GLN A 228 -18.15 1.04 -23.78
C GLN A 228 -18.22 -0.48 -24.03
N ASN A 229 -17.86 -1.30 -23.04
CA ASN A 229 -18.00 -2.75 -23.11
C ASN A 229 -19.46 -3.16 -23.20
N LYS A 230 -20.32 -2.66 -22.29
CA LYS A 230 -21.76 -2.95 -22.26
C LYS A 230 -22.47 -2.54 -23.56
N ASN A 231 -22.05 -1.43 -24.16
CA ASN A 231 -22.60 -0.94 -25.42
C ASN A 231 -22.08 -1.69 -26.67
N GLY A 232 -21.20 -2.68 -26.51
CA GLY A 232 -20.65 -3.48 -27.62
C GLY A 232 -19.55 -2.79 -28.42
N ASN A 233 -19.15 -1.57 -28.05
CA ASN A 233 -18.10 -0.81 -28.77
C ASN A 233 -16.71 -1.42 -28.59
N ILE A 234 -16.48 -2.09 -27.45
CA ILE A 234 -15.22 -2.82 -27.20
C ILE A 234 -15.15 -4.14 -27.96
N SER A 235 -16.28 -4.75 -28.32
CA SER A 235 -16.34 -6.03 -29.01
C SER A 235 -15.55 -6.04 -30.34
N LEU A 236 -15.44 -4.87 -30.98
CA LEU A 236 -14.70 -4.65 -32.23
C LEU A 236 -13.18 -4.52 -32.06
N LYS A 237 -12.70 -4.35 -30.81
CA LYS A 237 -11.27 -4.23 -30.50
C LYS A 237 -10.62 -5.62 -30.50
N ASN A 238 -9.34 -5.68 -30.87
CA ASN A 238 -8.54 -6.91 -30.83
C ASN A 238 -8.40 -7.43 -29.37
N ASP A 239 -8.57 -8.74 -29.18
CA ASP A 239 -8.57 -9.37 -27.86
C ASP A 239 -7.22 -9.30 -27.13
N ASP A 240 -6.09 -9.26 -27.84
CA ASP A 240 -4.78 -9.05 -27.22
C ASP A 240 -4.65 -7.64 -26.65
N PHE A 241 -5.19 -6.61 -27.32
CA PHE A 241 -5.24 -5.26 -26.75
C PHE A 241 -6.14 -5.21 -25.50
N LYS A 242 -7.27 -5.91 -25.50
CA LYS A 242 -8.13 -6.03 -24.31
C LYS A 242 -7.37 -6.67 -23.15
N LYS A 243 -6.65 -7.78 -23.38
CA LYS A 243 -5.84 -8.46 -22.35
C LYS A 243 -4.78 -7.53 -21.78
N GLN A 244 -3.97 -6.91 -22.63
CA GLN A 244 -2.88 -6.03 -22.21
C GLN A 244 -3.39 -4.82 -21.41
N LEU A 245 -4.50 -4.21 -21.83
CA LEU A 245 -5.10 -3.12 -21.07
C LEU A 245 -5.65 -3.60 -19.73
N THR A 246 -6.30 -4.75 -19.70
CA THR A 246 -6.88 -5.31 -18.48
C THR A 246 -5.79 -5.66 -17.45
N GLU A 247 -4.67 -6.23 -17.91
CA GLU A 247 -3.48 -6.50 -17.11
C GLU A 247 -2.88 -5.19 -16.56
N ALA A 248 -2.76 -4.15 -17.39
CA ALA A 248 -2.28 -2.84 -16.96
C ALA A 248 -3.17 -2.19 -15.89
N ILE A 249 -4.50 -2.24 -16.05
CA ILE A 249 -5.47 -1.73 -15.08
C ILE A 249 -5.31 -2.47 -13.75
N TYR A 250 -5.16 -3.79 -13.78
CA TYR A 250 -4.97 -4.61 -12.59
C TYR A 250 -3.68 -4.32 -11.84
N ILE A 251 -2.56 -4.24 -12.54
CA ILE A 251 -1.25 -3.94 -11.94
C ILE A 251 -1.27 -2.57 -11.26
N ALA A 252 -1.78 -1.55 -11.96
CA ALA A 252 -1.92 -0.21 -11.40
C ALA A 252 -2.85 -0.18 -10.17
N ALA A 253 -3.95 -0.92 -10.19
CA ALA A 253 -4.86 -1.01 -9.06
C ALA A 253 -4.21 -1.65 -7.83
N ARG A 254 -3.42 -2.72 -8.02
CA ARG A 254 -2.65 -3.34 -6.94
C ARG A 254 -1.58 -2.42 -6.38
N GLU A 255 -0.93 -1.65 -7.25
CA GLU A 255 0.09 -0.68 -6.82
C GLU A 255 -0.52 0.41 -5.94
N VAL A 256 -1.66 0.99 -6.35
CA VAL A 256 -2.39 1.97 -5.56
C VAL A 256 -2.86 1.39 -4.22
N GLU A 257 -3.38 0.16 -4.21
CA GLU A 257 -3.76 -0.55 -2.98
C GLU A 257 -2.56 -0.73 -2.04
N PHE A 258 -1.39 -1.08 -2.58
CA PHE A 258 -0.18 -1.22 -1.80
C PHE A 258 0.32 0.11 -1.22
N VAL A 259 0.28 1.20 -1.99
CA VAL A 259 0.60 2.55 -1.49
C VAL A 259 -0.32 2.95 -0.34
N SER A 260 -1.63 2.67 -0.46
CA SER A 260 -2.60 2.88 0.61
C SER A 260 -2.25 2.05 1.86
N ALA A 261 -1.84 0.79 1.67
CA ALA A 261 -1.41 -0.08 2.76
C ALA A 261 -0.11 0.40 3.44
N LEU A 262 0.87 0.89 2.68
CA LEU A 262 2.10 1.49 3.23
C LEU A 262 1.79 2.71 4.09
N TYR A 263 0.85 3.56 3.65
CA TYR A 263 0.38 4.68 4.44
C TYR A 263 -0.29 4.21 5.73
N ALA A 264 -1.23 3.25 5.66
CA ALA A 264 -1.87 2.67 6.84
C ALA A 264 -0.85 2.14 7.88
N ASN A 265 0.12 1.38 7.39
CA ASN A 265 1.20 0.81 8.16
C ASN A 265 2.07 1.86 8.85
N THR A 266 2.30 3.00 8.19
CA THR A 266 2.99 4.16 8.75
C THR A 266 2.19 4.75 9.92
N VAL A 267 0.88 4.93 9.77
CA VAL A 267 0.00 5.47 10.83
C VAL A 267 -0.06 4.55 12.04
N TYR A 268 -0.22 3.24 11.83
CA TYR A 268 -0.25 2.27 12.92
C TYR A 268 1.07 2.17 13.66
N PHE A 269 2.17 2.30 12.93
CA PHE A 269 3.49 2.38 13.52
C PHE A 269 3.61 3.61 14.43
N TYR A 270 3.20 4.79 13.97
CA TYR A 270 3.23 6.01 14.79
C TYR A 270 2.44 5.85 16.09
N GLY A 271 1.20 5.33 16.01
CA GLY A 271 0.39 5.07 17.20
C GLY A 271 1.04 4.09 18.18
N SER A 272 1.66 3.03 17.65
CA SER A 272 2.36 2.03 18.48
C SER A 272 3.63 2.60 19.11
N PHE A 273 4.40 3.38 18.36
CA PHE A 273 5.62 4.00 18.86
C PHE A 273 5.31 5.06 19.92
N LYS A 274 4.23 5.83 19.76
CA LYS A 274 3.77 6.75 20.81
C LYS A 274 3.52 6.01 22.14
N ASN A 275 2.85 4.85 22.10
CA ASN A 275 2.66 4.03 23.31
C ASN A 275 3.98 3.55 23.92
N VAL A 276 4.96 3.16 23.08
CA VAL A 276 6.31 2.81 23.53
C VAL A 276 6.97 3.99 24.25
N LEU A 277 6.88 5.20 23.71
CA LEU A 277 7.43 6.40 24.34
C LEU A 277 6.75 6.72 25.67
N ASP A 278 5.43 6.60 25.74
CA ASP A 278 4.65 6.81 26.96
C ASP A 278 5.04 5.80 28.06
N ASP A 279 5.23 4.53 27.70
CA ASP A 279 5.67 3.49 28.64
C ASP A 279 7.11 3.74 29.12
N LEU A 280 8.02 4.12 28.22
CA LEU A 280 9.40 4.48 28.58
C LEU A 280 9.47 5.70 29.50
N ASN A 281 8.64 6.72 29.26
CA ASN A 281 8.58 7.91 30.11
C ASN A 281 8.10 7.56 31.52
N LYS A 282 7.04 6.74 31.67
CA LYS A 282 6.58 6.27 32.99
C LYS A 282 7.67 5.50 33.74
N LEU A 283 8.41 4.65 33.04
CA LEU A 283 9.51 3.87 33.63
C LEU A 283 10.72 4.73 34.02
N SER A 284 10.88 5.91 33.42
CA SER A 284 11.95 6.85 33.78
C SER A 284 11.66 7.66 35.05
N ASP A 285 10.39 7.74 35.44
CA ASP A 285 9.92 8.46 36.63
C ASP A 285 9.83 7.55 37.88
N MET A 286 10.08 6.25 37.73
CA MET A 286 10.16 5.24 38.81
C MET A 286 11.57 5.11 39.37
#